data_AF-A0A975PG61-F1
#
_entry.id   AF-A0A975PG61-F1
#
_cell.length_a   1.000
_cell.length_b   1.000
_cell.length_c   1.000
_cell.angle_alpha   90.00
_cell.angle_beta   90.00
_cell.angle_gamma   90.00
#
_symmetry.space_group_name_H-M   'P 1'
#
loop_
_entity.id
_entity.type
_entity.pdbx_description
1 polymer ?
#
loop_
_entity_poly.entity_id
_entity_poly.type
_entity_poly.pdbx_seq_one_letter_code
_entity_poly.pdbx_strand_id
1 'polypeptide(L)'
;MLTLAVAGAGAWAWGAFKVKRSPQPAPVAANPVAVPDLASARQILTGYFEATEDEGRIRCLHDSRRVGALWLDYHHRRNKPVPLLVRLDQGRLARLGDKTVAMFQTELDPGGSRPIALIWDDGRFGIDWESSVVYGSMDWIEWVETKPASTQLLRVYLSRSRVDGLSVAEREAGWSEVVAEHPDGLQPLPVRIPPGVLFPVDFHGRQRVPAAAELRFSRSNAELVKFLHEGWSR
;
A
#
# COMPACT_ATOMS: atom_id res chain seq x y z
N MET A 1 -62.08 50.28 64.04
CA MET A 1 -60.63 49.96 64.06
C MET A 1 -60.23 49.69 62.61
N LEU A 2 -59.68 50.58 61.78
CA LEU A 2 -58.70 51.67 61.90
C LEU A 2 -57.25 51.21 62.09
N THR A 3 -56.60 50.87 60.96
CA THR A 3 -55.13 50.98 60.66
C THR A 3 -54.94 50.52 59.19
N LEU A 4 -54.76 51.35 58.16
CA LEU A 4 -53.70 52.30 57.73
C LEU A 4 -52.38 51.68 57.22
N ALA A 5 -52.16 51.87 55.90
CA ALA A 5 -50.91 51.98 55.10
C ALA A 5 -49.93 50.78 55.10
N VAL A 6 -49.17 50.46 54.04
CA VAL A 6 -48.29 51.29 53.20
C VAL A 6 -48.07 50.64 51.83
N ALA A 7 -47.81 51.52 50.85
CA ALA A 7 -47.58 51.31 49.43
C ALA A 7 -46.28 50.55 49.06
N GLY A 8 -46.28 50.02 47.83
CA GLY A 8 -45.09 49.58 47.11
C GLY A 8 -45.39 49.41 45.62
N ALA A 9 -45.30 50.50 44.86
CA ALA A 9 -45.42 50.49 43.41
C ALA A 9 -44.06 50.15 42.77
N GLY A 10 -43.96 48.98 42.15
CA GLY A 10 -42.85 48.58 41.29
C GLY A 10 -43.29 48.52 39.83
N ALA A 11 -43.02 49.58 39.07
CA ALA A 11 -43.22 49.61 37.63
C ALA A 11 -42.10 48.84 36.93
N TRP A 12 -42.40 47.67 36.39
CA TRP A 12 -41.49 46.92 35.51
C TRP A 12 -41.69 47.38 34.07
N ALA A 13 -40.75 48.18 33.57
CA ALA A 13 -40.68 48.55 32.17
C ALA A 13 -40.21 47.35 31.34
N TRP A 14 -41.10 46.80 30.50
CA TRP A 14 -40.76 45.80 29.50
C TRP A 14 -40.04 46.49 28.32
N GLY A 15 -38.71 46.51 28.38
CA GLY A 15 -37.87 46.84 27.23
C GLY A 15 -37.93 45.71 26.19
N ALA A 16 -38.51 45.98 25.03
CA ALA A 16 -38.44 45.09 23.88
C ALA A 16 -36.99 45.01 23.37
N PHE A 17 -36.26 43.95 23.76
CA PHE A 17 -34.96 43.65 23.18
C PHE A 17 -35.14 43.24 21.71
N LYS A 18 -34.80 44.14 20.79
CA LYS A 18 -34.58 43.79 19.38
C LYS A 18 -33.33 42.91 19.32
N VAL A 19 -33.51 41.60 19.35
CA VAL A 19 -32.45 40.63 19.02
C VAL A 19 -32.04 40.89 17.57
N LYS A 20 -30.90 41.56 17.37
CA LYS A 20 -30.25 41.64 16.06
C LYS A 20 -29.96 40.20 15.63
N ARG A 21 -30.66 39.69 14.61
CA ARG A 21 -30.28 38.44 13.95
C ARG A 21 -28.85 38.62 13.44
N SER A 22 -27.91 37.91 14.03
CA SER A 22 -26.55 37.82 13.50
C SER A 22 -26.66 37.35 12.04
N PRO A 23 -25.92 37.97 11.10
CA PRO A 23 -25.92 37.55 9.71
C PRO A 23 -25.53 36.07 9.66
N GLN A 24 -26.41 35.26 9.08
CA GLN A 24 -26.15 33.85 8.84
C GLN A 24 -24.91 33.76 7.93
N PRO A 25 -23.84 33.07 8.35
CA PRO A 25 -22.65 32.96 7.51
C PRO A 25 -23.05 32.34 6.17
N ALA A 26 -22.57 32.94 5.08
CA ALA A 26 -22.79 32.43 3.74
C ALA A 26 -22.37 30.94 3.70
N PRO A 27 -23.12 30.09 2.99
CA PRO A 27 -22.74 28.70 2.84
C PRO A 27 -21.31 28.66 2.27
N VAL A 28 -20.38 28.11 3.06
CA VAL A 28 -19.01 27.89 2.62
C VAL A 28 -19.11 26.94 1.43
N ALA A 29 -18.73 27.43 0.24
CA ALA A 29 -18.71 26.61 -0.96
C ALA A 29 -17.84 25.39 -0.65
N ALA A 30 -18.43 24.18 -0.73
CA ALA A 30 -17.68 22.96 -0.56
C ALA A 30 -16.57 22.94 -1.60
N ASN A 31 -15.32 22.77 -1.16
CA ASN A 31 -14.20 22.61 -2.08
C ASN A 31 -14.54 21.44 -3.02
N PRO A 32 -14.35 21.59 -4.34
CA PRO A 32 -14.62 20.52 -5.28
C PRO A 32 -13.80 19.30 -4.86
N VAL A 33 -14.48 18.16 -4.69
CA VAL A 33 -13.84 16.87 -4.41
C VAL A 33 -12.99 16.54 -5.63
N ALA A 34 -11.68 16.37 -5.43
CA ALA A 34 -10.77 15.98 -6.50
C ALA A 34 -11.24 14.65 -7.11
N VAL A 35 -11.33 14.59 -8.44
CA VAL A 35 -11.70 13.38 -9.17
C VAL A 35 -10.42 12.75 -9.72
N PRO A 36 -10.21 11.43 -9.56
CA PRO A 36 -9.04 10.77 -10.13
C PRO A 36 -9.04 10.85 -11.66
N ASP A 37 -7.94 11.33 -12.23
CA ASP A 37 -7.69 11.33 -13.67
C ASP A 37 -6.26 10.89 -14.02
N LEU A 38 -6.00 10.58 -15.29
CA LEU A 38 -4.65 10.16 -15.71
C LEU A 38 -3.62 11.29 -15.71
N ALA A 39 -4.06 12.55 -15.81
CA ALA A 39 -3.16 13.70 -15.83
C ALA A 39 -2.51 13.91 -14.45
N SER A 40 -3.31 13.88 -13.39
CA SER A 40 -2.85 13.92 -12.01
C SER A 40 -1.96 12.73 -11.64
N ALA A 41 -2.31 11.51 -12.07
CA ALA A 41 -1.45 10.35 -11.86
C ALA A 41 -0.08 10.49 -12.58
N ARG A 42 -0.08 10.98 -13.83
CA ARG A 42 1.14 11.26 -14.59
C ARG A 42 2.01 12.30 -13.89
N GLN A 43 1.41 13.35 -13.36
CA GLN A 43 2.13 14.39 -12.64
C GLN A 43 2.87 13.83 -11.41
N ILE A 44 2.26 12.90 -10.67
CA ILE A 44 2.92 12.23 -9.53
C ILE A 44 4.13 11.40 -9.99
N LEU A 45 4.01 10.64 -11.10
CA LEU A 45 5.13 9.88 -11.65
C LEU A 45 6.28 10.79 -12.10
N THR A 46 5.97 11.83 -12.89
CA THR A 46 6.96 12.80 -13.33
C THR A 46 7.67 13.43 -12.14
N GLY A 47 6.92 13.90 -11.13
CA GLY A 47 7.48 14.47 -9.90
C GLY A 47 8.38 13.49 -9.14
N TYR A 48 8.05 12.21 -9.11
CA TYR A 48 8.90 11.18 -8.47
C TYR A 48 10.23 11.01 -9.21
N PHE A 49 10.22 10.89 -10.53
CA PHE A 49 11.44 10.64 -11.30
C PHE A 49 12.32 11.88 -11.47
N GLU A 50 11.73 13.08 -11.47
CA GLU A 50 12.45 14.36 -11.59
C GLU A 50 12.96 14.91 -10.25
N ALA A 51 12.40 14.47 -9.12
CA ALA A 51 12.85 14.90 -7.81
C ALA A 51 14.35 14.60 -7.63
N THR A 52 15.14 15.58 -7.21
CA THR A 52 16.58 15.39 -6.94
C THR A 52 16.85 14.85 -5.54
N GLU A 53 15.91 15.07 -4.62
CA GLU A 53 16.01 14.74 -3.20
C GLU A 53 15.09 13.57 -2.83
N ASP A 54 15.47 12.80 -1.81
CA ASP A 54 14.69 11.67 -1.31
C ASP A 54 13.31 12.07 -0.82
N GLU A 55 13.20 13.22 -0.12
CA GLU A 55 11.91 13.69 0.38
C GLU A 55 10.93 13.96 -0.77
N GLY A 56 11.42 14.52 -1.88
CA GLY A 56 10.62 14.73 -3.09
C GLY A 56 10.03 13.43 -3.61
N ARG A 57 10.85 12.37 -3.68
CA ARG A 57 10.44 11.03 -4.11
C ARG A 57 9.46 10.40 -3.14
N ILE A 58 9.77 10.43 -1.85
CA ILE A 58 8.96 9.81 -0.79
C ILE A 58 7.55 10.41 -0.74
N ARG A 59 7.40 11.73 -0.97
CA ARG A 59 6.07 12.37 -1.02
C ARG A 59 5.16 11.84 -2.13
N CYS A 60 5.73 11.38 -3.24
CA CYS A 60 4.96 10.76 -4.33
C CYS A 60 4.49 9.34 -4.01
N LEU A 61 4.96 8.72 -2.92
CA LEU A 61 4.60 7.34 -2.57
C LEU A 61 3.22 7.26 -1.93
N HIS A 62 2.54 6.14 -2.20
CA HIS A 62 1.38 5.71 -1.43
C HIS A 62 1.84 5.32 -0.02
N ASP A 63 1.14 5.78 1.02
CA ASP A 63 1.56 5.60 2.43
C ASP A 63 3.03 6.02 2.66
N SER A 64 3.35 7.26 2.28
CA SER A 64 4.72 7.80 2.27
C SER A 64 5.42 7.70 3.62
N ARG A 65 4.70 7.77 4.73
CA ARG A 65 5.27 7.63 6.08
C ARG A 65 5.84 6.23 6.30
N ARG A 66 5.11 5.18 5.92
CA ARG A 66 5.56 3.80 6.06
C ARG A 66 6.55 3.43 4.95
N VAL A 67 6.18 3.69 3.70
CA VAL A 67 6.96 3.28 2.53
C VAL A 67 8.25 4.08 2.41
N GLY A 68 8.30 5.32 2.90
CA GLY A 68 9.52 6.12 2.90
C GLY A 68 10.69 5.45 3.62
N ALA A 69 10.43 4.76 4.74
CA ALA A 69 11.48 4.01 5.44
C ALA A 69 12.01 2.83 4.61
N LEU A 70 11.13 2.13 3.89
CA LEU A 70 11.52 1.02 3.00
C LEU A 70 12.26 1.52 1.76
N TRP A 71 11.84 2.66 1.23
CA TRP A 71 12.51 3.34 0.12
C TRP A 71 13.95 3.69 0.46
N LEU A 72 14.16 4.28 1.65
CA LEU A 72 15.50 4.63 2.14
C LEU A 72 16.35 3.39 2.38
N ASP A 73 15.77 2.33 2.95
CA ASP A 73 16.46 1.04 3.12
C ASP A 73 16.97 0.49 1.78
N TYR A 74 16.08 0.44 0.79
CA TYR A 74 16.36 -0.13 -0.52
C TYR A 74 17.42 0.67 -1.29
N HIS A 75 17.28 1.98 -1.38
CA HIS A 75 18.19 2.78 -2.18
C HIS A 75 19.51 3.09 -1.46
N HIS A 76 19.48 3.42 -0.16
CA HIS A 76 20.68 3.85 0.57
C HIS A 76 21.39 2.69 1.26
N ARG A 77 20.70 1.95 2.14
CA ARG A 77 21.37 0.87 2.90
C ARG A 77 21.83 -0.24 1.96
N ARG A 78 21.02 -0.58 0.96
CA ARG A 78 21.31 -1.67 0.01
C ARG A 78 21.95 -1.21 -1.29
N ASN A 79 22.20 0.10 -1.44
CA ASN A 79 22.85 0.69 -2.60
C ASN A 79 22.17 0.30 -3.93
N LYS A 80 20.83 0.19 -3.95
CA LYS A 80 20.09 -0.08 -5.19
C LYS A 80 19.93 1.24 -5.94
N PRO A 81 20.23 1.29 -7.25
CA PRO A 81 20.17 2.55 -8.00
C PRO A 81 18.74 3.07 -8.07
N VAL A 82 18.59 4.40 -7.99
CA VAL A 82 17.32 5.05 -8.33
C VAL A 82 17.23 5.10 -9.85
N PRO A 83 16.23 4.44 -10.46
CA PRO A 83 16.10 4.43 -11.92
C PRO A 83 15.67 5.80 -12.46
N LEU A 84 16.12 6.12 -13.67
CA LEU A 84 15.67 7.24 -14.47
C LEU A 84 14.48 6.82 -15.34
N LEU A 85 13.52 7.71 -15.54
CA LEU A 85 12.40 7.50 -16.46
C LEU A 85 12.85 7.81 -17.89
N VAL A 86 12.84 6.80 -18.74
CA VAL A 86 13.16 6.93 -20.18
C VAL A 86 11.87 7.17 -20.98
N ARG A 87 10.81 6.43 -20.68
CA ARG A 87 9.53 6.53 -21.38
C ARG A 87 8.37 6.21 -20.46
N LEU A 88 7.25 6.92 -20.66
CA LEU A 88 6.00 6.72 -19.95
C LEU A 88 4.86 6.63 -20.96
N ASP A 89 4.11 5.53 -20.93
CA ASP A 89 2.96 5.32 -21.82
C ASP A 89 1.76 6.23 -21.46
N GLN A 90 0.62 6.03 -22.14
CA GLN A 90 -0.62 6.79 -21.88
C GLN A 90 -1.27 6.46 -20.53
N GLY A 91 -1.02 5.26 -20.02
CA GLY A 91 -1.66 4.70 -18.83
C GLY A 91 -3.15 4.39 -19.01
N ARG A 92 -3.74 3.81 -17.96
CA ARG A 92 -5.17 3.52 -17.87
C ARG A 92 -5.65 3.59 -16.42
N LEU A 93 -6.91 3.96 -16.22
CA LEU A 93 -7.57 3.84 -14.93
C LEU A 93 -8.26 2.48 -14.83
N ALA A 94 -8.20 1.90 -13.64
CA ALA A 94 -8.87 0.65 -13.30
C ALA A 94 -9.44 0.75 -11.88
N ARG A 95 -10.33 -0.19 -11.56
CA ARG A 95 -10.86 -0.38 -10.22
C ARG A 95 -10.26 -1.65 -9.63
N LEU A 96 -9.70 -1.52 -8.43
CA LEU A 96 -9.20 -2.64 -7.63
C LEU A 96 -9.94 -2.60 -6.29
N GLY A 97 -10.97 -3.43 -6.17
CA GLY A 97 -11.91 -3.35 -5.05
C GLY A 97 -12.56 -1.97 -4.97
N ASP A 98 -12.40 -1.31 -3.81
CA ASP A 98 -12.90 0.03 -3.52
C ASP A 98 -11.93 1.15 -3.93
N LYS A 99 -10.71 0.83 -4.41
CA LYS A 99 -9.71 1.81 -4.83
C LYS A 99 -9.71 2.04 -6.34
N THR A 100 -9.40 3.27 -6.74
CA THR A 100 -9.10 3.61 -8.14
C THR A 100 -7.59 3.52 -8.31
N VAL A 101 -7.15 2.83 -9.36
CA VAL A 101 -5.74 2.64 -9.66
C VAL A 101 -5.44 3.19 -11.04
N ALA A 102 -4.38 3.98 -11.16
CA ALA A 102 -3.79 4.33 -12.45
C ALA A 102 -2.61 3.39 -12.72
N MET A 103 -2.58 2.77 -13.89
CA MET A 103 -1.50 1.88 -14.30
C MET A 103 -0.80 2.46 -15.51
N PHE A 104 0.53 2.47 -15.48
CA PHE A 104 1.37 2.92 -16.59
C PHE A 104 2.41 1.86 -16.91
N GLN A 105 2.67 1.61 -18.18
CA GLN A 105 3.90 0.97 -18.61
C GLN A 105 5.01 2.03 -18.66
N THR A 106 6.10 1.74 -17.97
CA THR A 106 7.28 2.62 -17.91
C THR A 106 8.50 1.92 -18.48
N GLU A 107 9.41 2.68 -19.06
CA GLU A 107 10.75 2.24 -19.43
C GLU A 107 11.74 2.98 -18.56
N LEU A 108 12.53 2.22 -17.80
CA LEU A 108 13.44 2.73 -16.80
C LEU A 108 14.89 2.37 -17.12
N ASP A 109 15.82 3.25 -16.75
CA ASP A 109 17.26 2.99 -16.81
C ASP A 109 17.91 3.17 -15.43
N PRO A 110 18.45 2.12 -14.80
CA PRO A 110 18.41 0.72 -15.24
C PRO A 110 17.05 0.04 -15.03
N GLY A 111 16.84 -1.06 -15.76
CA GLY A 111 15.81 -2.06 -15.44
C GLY A 111 14.63 -2.17 -16.41
N GLY A 112 14.69 -1.49 -17.56
CA GLY A 112 13.86 -1.77 -18.71
C GLY A 112 12.36 -1.49 -18.50
N SER A 113 11.54 -2.20 -19.28
CA SER A 113 10.09 -1.98 -19.33
C SER A 113 9.38 -2.68 -18.16
N ARG A 114 8.70 -1.90 -17.31
CA ARG A 114 7.91 -2.44 -16.18
C ARG A 114 6.65 -1.61 -15.90
N PRO A 115 5.57 -2.24 -15.40
CA PRO A 115 4.38 -1.52 -14.99
C PRO A 115 4.60 -0.81 -13.64
N ILE A 116 4.02 0.39 -13.50
CA ILE A 116 3.91 1.11 -12.23
C ILE A 116 2.43 1.40 -11.97
N ALA A 117 1.98 1.09 -10.76
CA ALA A 117 0.63 1.39 -10.29
C ALA A 117 0.66 2.60 -9.35
N LEU A 118 -0.37 3.43 -9.44
CA LEU A 118 -0.66 4.50 -8.49
C LEU A 118 -2.04 4.28 -7.91
N ILE A 119 -2.14 4.35 -6.59
CA ILE A 119 -3.39 4.15 -5.86
C ILE A 119 -3.96 5.53 -5.55
N TRP A 120 -5.23 5.74 -5.88
CA TRP A 120 -5.99 6.91 -5.47
C TRP A 120 -6.49 6.70 -4.04
N ASP A 121 -5.98 7.53 -3.12
CA ASP A 121 -6.44 7.56 -1.74
C ASP A 121 -6.37 8.97 -1.18
N ASP A 122 -7.27 9.30 -0.24
CA ASP A 122 -7.32 10.60 0.43
C ASP A 122 -7.24 11.81 -0.52
N GLY A 123 -7.86 11.70 -1.70
CA GLY A 123 -7.92 12.79 -2.69
C GLY A 123 -6.66 12.98 -3.53
N ARG A 124 -5.72 12.02 -3.55
CA ARG A 124 -4.52 12.07 -4.41
C ARG A 124 -4.10 10.69 -4.91
N PHE A 125 -3.31 10.67 -5.99
CA PHE A 125 -2.55 9.48 -6.36
C PHE A 125 -1.27 9.36 -5.52
N GLY A 126 -0.90 8.13 -5.18
CA GLY A 126 0.42 7.77 -4.65
C GLY A 126 0.96 6.53 -5.34
N ILE A 127 2.27 6.49 -5.60
CA ILE A 127 2.95 5.38 -6.26
C ILE A 127 3.00 4.18 -5.31
N ASP A 128 2.54 3.04 -5.78
CA ASP A 128 2.76 1.76 -5.12
C ASP A 128 4.17 1.25 -5.45
N TRP A 129 5.16 1.88 -4.80
CA TRP A 129 6.57 1.67 -5.10
C TRP A 129 7.03 0.25 -4.76
N GLU A 130 6.57 -0.30 -3.63
CA GLU A 130 6.92 -1.65 -3.19
C GLU A 130 6.57 -2.70 -4.26
N SER A 131 5.44 -2.54 -4.94
CA SER A 131 5.05 -3.35 -6.10
C SER A 131 5.97 -3.20 -7.29
N SER A 132 6.37 -1.97 -7.59
CA SER A 132 7.23 -1.66 -8.74
C SER A 132 8.65 -2.21 -8.61
N VAL A 133 9.16 -2.33 -7.38
CA VAL A 133 10.49 -2.88 -7.09
C VAL A 133 10.46 -4.27 -6.47
N VAL A 134 9.27 -4.84 -6.28
CA VAL A 134 9.07 -6.16 -5.63
C VAL A 134 9.70 -6.20 -4.24
N TYR A 135 9.62 -5.10 -3.48
CA TYR A 135 10.32 -4.93 -2.21
C TYR A 135 9.40 -5.03 -1.00
N GLY A 136 9.80 -5.82 -0.01
CA GLY A 136 9.06 -6.05 1.23
C GLY A 136 9.70 -5.41 2.45
N SER A 137 9.62 -6.07 3.60
CA SER A 137 10.33 -5.67 4.82
C SER A 137 11.82 -6.00 4.79
N MET A 138 12.27 -6.82 3.83
CA MET A 138 13.65 -7.26 3.66
C MET A 138 13.92 -7.56 2.17
N ASP A 139 15.17 -7.44 1.73
CA ASP A 139 15.61 -7.87 0.40
C ASP A 139 15.62 -9.39 0.33
N TRP A 140 15.25 -9.89 -0.85
CA TRP A 140 15.18 -11.31 -1.11
C TRP A 140 16.50 -12.04 -0.90
N ILE A 141 17.61 -11.49 -1.40
CA ILE A 141 18.93 -12.12 -1.31
C ILE A 141 19.35 -12.21 0.15
N GLU A 142 19.23 -11.09 0.90
CA GLU A 142 19.54 -11.09 2.33
C GLU A 142 18.66 -12.09 3.09
N TRP A 143 17.36 -12.17 2.79
CA TRP A 143 16.45 -13.10 3.45
C TRP A 143 16.82 -14.57 3.19
N VAL A 144 17.18 -14.92 1.95
CA VAL A 144 17.60 -16.27 1.58
C VAL A 144 18.95 -16.64 2.20
N GLU A 145 19.90 -15.71 2.26
CA GLU A 145 21.25 -15.94 2.79
C GLU A 145 21.26 -16.04 4.32
N THR A 146 20.59 -15.09 5.00
CA THR A 146 20.60 -15.01 6.46
C THR A 146 19.57 -15.92 7.13
N LYS A 147 18.58 -16.40 6.37
CA LYS A 147 17.52 -17.31 6.82
C LYS A 147 16.89 -16.89 8.15
N PRO A 148 16.36 -15.67 8.26
CA PRO A 148 15.88 -15.17 9.54
C PRO A 148 14.67 -15.98 10.02
N ALA A 149 14.68 -16.29 11.32
CA ALA A 149 13.54 -16.93 11.98
C ALA A 149 12.37 -15.96 12.21
N SER A 150 12.66 -14.65 12.22
CA SER A 150 11.63 -13.61 12.30
C SER A 150 10.80 -13.57 11.02
N THR A 151 9.52 -13.29 11.17
CA THR A 151 8.59 -13.16 10.04
C THR A 151 8.90 -11.89 9.25
N GLN A 152 8.99 -12.04 7.93
CA GLN A 152 9.24 -10.97 6.98
C GLN A 152 8.07 -10.89 5.99
N LEU A 153 7.63 -9.68 5.70
CA LEU A 153 6.69 -9.44 4.60
C LEU A 153 7.49 -9.38 3.31
N LEU A 154 7.26 -10.32 2.41
CA LEU A 154 7.94 -10.40 1.12
C LEU A 154 6.94 -10.30 -0.02
N ARG A 155 7.41 -9.71 -1.11
CA ARG A 155 6.72 -9.64 -2.40
C ARG A 155 7.41 -10.63 -3.31
N VAL A 156 6.67 -11.62 -3.80
CA VAL A 156 7.22 -12.76 -4.56
C VAL A 156 6.27 -13.18 -5.67
N TYR A 157 6.80 -13.90 -6.65
CA TYR A 157 5.98 -14.67 -7.58
C TYR A 157 5.83 -16.08 -7.03
N LEU A 158 4.59 -16.53 -6.84
CA LEU A 158 4.28 -17.89 -6.42
C LEU A 158 3.92 -18.75 -7.63
N SER A 159 4.38 -19.99 -7.65
CA SER A 159 4.02 -20.99 -8.66
C SER A 159 3.78 -22.34 -8.01
N ARG A 160 3.05 -23.22 -8.72
CA ARG A 160 2.82 -24.59 -8.24
C ARG A 160 4.15 -25.35 -8.18
N SER A 161 4.44 -25.99 -7.04
CA SER A 161 5.60 -26.86 -6.94
C SER A 161 5.48 -28.03 -7.92
N ARG A 162 6.54 -28.28 -8.70
CA ARG A 162 6.63 -29.40 -9.66
C ARG A 162 7.32 -30.62 -9.06
N VAL A 163 8.01 -30.43 -7.94
CA VAL A 163 8.76 -31.47 -7.22
C VAL A 163 8.15 -31.58 -5.84
N ASP A 164 7.71 -32.77 -5.47
CA ASP A 164 7.13 -32.98 -4.15
C ASP A 164 8.24 -33.08 -3.10
N GLY A 165 8.55 -31.95 -2.46
CA GLY A 165 9.53 -31.86 -1.37
C GLY A 165 9.01 -32.28 0.00
N LEU A 166 7.74 -32.70 0.10
CA LEU A 166 7.11 -33.09 1.34
C LEU A 166 7.19 -34.61 1.56
N SER A 167 7.55 -34.98 2.79
CA SER A 167 7.43 -36.36 3.25
C SER A 167 5.96 -36.83 3.27
N VAL A 168 5.76 -38.14 3.32
CA VAL A 168 4.41 -38.73 3.45
C VAL A 168 3.72 -38.22 4.72
N ALA A 169 4.43 -38.18 5.85
CA ALA A 169 3.90 -37.71 7.13
C ALA A 169 3.48 -36.23 7.08
N GLU A 170 4.22 -35.36 6.37
CA GLU A 170 3.87 -33.96 6.19
C GLU A 170 2.58 -33.81 5.35
N ARG A 171 2.45 -34.59 4.27
CA ARG A 171 1.23 -34.59 3.46
C ARG A 171 0.02 -35.09 4.23
N GLU A 172 0.15 -36.16 4.99
CA GLU A 172 -0.91 -36.68 5.86
C GLU A 172 -1.29 -35.68 6.96
N ALA A 173 -0.33 -34.89 7.46
CA ALA A 173 -0.59 -33.80 8.38
C ALA A 173 -1.22 -32.55 7.73
N GLY A 174 -1.40 -32.53 6.41
CA GLY A 174 -2.04 -31.45 5.67
C GLY A 174 -1.11 -30.31 5.23
N TRP A 175 0.20 -30.55 5.19
CA TRP A 175 1.14 -29.58 4.62
C TRP A 175 0.97 -29.50 3.10
N SER A 176 1.21 -28.32 2.56
CA SER A 176 1.34 -28.12 1.11
C SER A 176 2.61 -27.34 0.78
N GLU A 177 2.96 -27.25 -0.50
CA GLU A 177 4.18 -26.60 -0.95
C GLU A 177 3.92 -25.79 -2.23
N VAL A 178 4.50 -24.60 -2.28
CA VAL A 178 4.58 -23.77 -3.47
C VAL A 178 6.02 -23.36 -3.72
N VAL A 179 6.28 -22.80 -4.88
CA VAL A 179 7.59 -22.25 -5.20
C VAL A 179 7.48 -20.74 -5.20
N ALA A 180 8.36 -20.07 -4.46
CA ALA A 180 8.51 -18.63 -4.46
C ALA A 180 9.71 -18.22 -5.33
N GLU A 181 9.49 -17.23 -6.19
CA GLU A 181 10.47 -16.67 -7.10
C GLU A 181 10.54 -15.16 -6.91
N HIS A 182 11.72 -14.58 -7.14
CA HIS A 182 11.96 -13.16 -7.02
C HIS A 182 12.83 -12.69 -8.20
N PRO A 183 12.62 -11.47 -8.76
CA PRO A 183 13.44 -10.96 -9.86
C PRO A 183 14.95 -10.93 -9.55
N ASP A 184 15.29 -10.60 -8.30
CA ASP A 184 16.69 -10.58 -7.83
C ASP A 184 17.22 -11.99 -7.48
N GLY A 185 16.36 -13.01 -7.48
CA GLY A 185 16.72 -14.38 -7.10
C GLY A 185 17.19 -15.21 -8.31
N LEU A 186 18.31 -15.91 -8.14
CA LEU A 186 18.82 -16.82 -9.18
C LEU A 186 18.05 -18.14 -9.26
N GLN A 187 17.44 -18.57 -8.16
CA GLN A 187 16.78 -19.87 -8.07
C GLN A 187 15.41 -19.75 -7.39
N PRO A 188 14.40 -20.49 -7.88
CA PRO A 188 13.14 -20.65 -7.18
C PRO A 188 13.35 -21.33 -5.83
N LEU A 189 12.62 -20.89 -4.80
CA LEU A 189 12.71 -21.41 -3.44
C LEU A 189 11.41 -22.16 -3.08
N PRO A 190 11.46 -23.44 -2.69
CA PRO A 190 10.32 -24.13 -2.13
C PRO A 190 9.88 -23.49 -0.81
N VAL A 191 8.59 -23.15 -0.72
CA VAL A 191 7.95 -22.58 0.46
C VAL A 191 6.88 -23.55 0.93
N ARG A 192 7.04 -24.04 2.16
CA ARG A 192 6.08 -24.92 2.80
C ARG A 192 4.94 -24.11 3.39
N ILE A 193 3.73 -24.62 3.22
CA ILE A 193 2.50 -24.03 3.75
C ILE A 193 2.02 -24.95 4.87
N PRO A 194 2.12 -24.50 6.13
CA PRO A 194 1.63 -25.26 7.27
C PRO A 194 0.12 -25.51 7.20
N PRO A 195 -0.37 -26.60 7.81
CA PRO A 195 -1.80 -26.85 7.96
C PRO A 195 -2.48 -25.67 8.66
N GLY A 196 -3.64 -25.26 8.13
CA GLY A 196 -4.43 -24.16 8.67
C GLY A 196 -4.04 -22.76 8.17
N VAL A 197 -2.93 -22.61 7.44
CA VAL A 197 -2.64 -21.35 6.73
C VAL A 197 -3.55 -21.23 5.51
N LEU A 198 -4.38 -20.19 5.48
CA LEU A 198 -5.24 -19.90 4.32
C LEU A 198 -4.38 -19.48 3.13
N PHE A 199 -4.49 -20.24 2.03
CA PHE A 199 -3.77 -19.99 0.79
C PHE A 199 -4.72 -20.11 -0.42
N PRO A 200 -5.53 -19.07 -0.69
CA PRO A 200 -6.58 -19.11 -1.71
C PRO A 200 -6.04 -18.82 -3.13
N VAL A 201 -4.82 -19.28 -3.45
CA VAL A 201 -4.23 -19.05 -4.78
C VAL A 201 -4.58 -20.19 -5.72
N ASP A 202 -5.30 -19.85 -6.78
CA ASP A 202 -5.58 -20.79 -7.87
C ASP A 202 -4.54 -20.68 -8.99
N PHE A 203 -3.74 -21.72 -9.21
CA PHE A 203 -2.76 -21.75 -10.30
C PHE A 203 -3.34 -22.19 -11.66
N HIS A 204 -4.64 -22.45 -11.78
CA HIS A 204 -5.24 -22.91 -13.04
C HIS A 204 -4.98 -21.93 -14.20
N GLY A 205 -4.20 -22.37 -15.18
CA GLY A 205 -3.80 -21.56 -16.34
C GLY A 205 -2.72 -20.51 -16.06
N ARG A 206 -2.24 -20.37 -14.82
CA ARG A 206 -1.28 -19.33 -14.42
C ARG A 206 0.06 -19.96 -14.06
N GLN A 207 1.12 -19.56 -14.77
CA GLN A 207 2.47 -20.06 -14.48
C GLN A 207 3.06 -19.46 -13.21
N ARG A 208 2.82 -18.17 -12.98
CA ARG A 208 3.32 -17.39 -11.84
C ARG A 208 2.25 -16.42 -11.38
N VAL A 209 2.10 -16.28 -10.07
CA VAL A 209 1.12 -15.42 -9.43
C VAL A 209 1.87 -14.43 -8.54
N PRO A 210 1.83 -13.12 -8.84
CA PRO A 210 2.40 -12.13 -7.93
C PRO A 210 1.65 -12.13 -6.60
N ALA A 211 2.38 -12.03 -5.48
CA ALA A 211 1.79 -12.08 -4.16
C ALA A 211 2.58 -11.27 -3.14
N ALA A 212 1.86 -10.76 -2.14
CA ALA A 212 2.44 -10.33 -0.87
C ALA A 212 2.16 -11.41 0.19
N ALA A 213 3.22 -11.85 0.88
CA ALA A 213 3.15 -12.93 1.85
C ALA A 213 4.09 -12.67 3.03
N GLU A 214 3.68 -13.10 4.21
CA GLU A 214 4.56 -13.19 5.38
C GLU A 214 5.26 -14.54 5.35
N LEU A 215 6.59 -14.51 5.23
CA LEU A 215 7.45 -15.68 5.15
C LEU A 215 8.46 -15.67 6.30
N ARG A 216 8.92 -16.85 6.71
CA ARG A 216 10.03 -17.02 7.65
C ARG A 216 10.83 -18.26 7.29
N PHE A 217 12.02 -18.39 7.86
CA PHE A 217 12.71 -19.68 7.91
C PHE A 217 12.42 -20.42 9.21
N SER A 218 12.14 -21.71 9.09
CA SER A 218 12.03 -22.65 10.20
C SER A 218 13.05 -23.76 9.96
N ARG A 219 14.11 -23.77 10.78
CA ARG A 219 15.33 -24.55 10.55
C ARG A 219 15.95 -24.18 9.19
N SER A 220 15.77 -25.02 8.16
CA SER A 220 16.31 -24.81 6.81
C SER A 220 15.23 -24.58 5.76
N ASN A 221 13.95 -24.63 6.13
CA ASN A 221 12.84 -24.51 5.19
C ASN A 221 12.22 -23.12 5.26
N ALA A 222 11.89 -22.56 4.11
CA ALA A 222 11.01 -21.41 4.04
C ALA A 222 9.57 -21.86 4.34
N GLU A 223 8.89 -21.12 5.19
CA GLU A 223 7.50 -21.35 5.57
C GLU A 223 6.65 -20.12 5.27
N LEU A 224 5.46 -20.35 4.71
CA LEU A 224 4.41 -19.35 4.62
C LEU A 224 3.74 -19.21 5.98
N VAL A 225 3.84 -18.03 6.57
CA VAL A 225 3.13 -17.70 7.82
C VAL A 225 1.73 -17.20 7.50
N LYS A 226 1.61 -16.31 6.51
CA LYS A 226 0.33 -15.72 6.11
C LYS A 226 0.37 -15.26 4.66
N PHE A 227 -0.65 -15.64 3.90
CA PHE A 227 -0.92 -15.01 2.60
C PHE A 227 -1.70 -13.72 2.80
N LEU A 228 -1.24 -12.60 2.24
CA LEU A 228 -1.91 -11.31 2.41
C LEU A 228 -2.88 -11.06 1.26
N HIS A 229 -2.37 -11.02 0.03
CA HIS A 229 -3.18 -10.85 -1.16
C HIS A 229 -2.44 -11.31 -2.41
N GLU A 230 -3.24 -11.60 -3.44
CA GLU A 230 -2.76 -11.76 -4.80
C GLU A 230 -2.51 -10.38 -5.43
N GLY A 231 -1.60 -10.31 -6.38
CA GLY A 231 -1.26 -9.06 -7.05
C GLY A 231 -0.15 -8.31 -6.34
N TRP A 232 0.38 -7.32 -7.05
CA TRP A 232 1.35 -6.42 -6.49
C TRP A 232 0.66 -5.35 -5.63
N SER A 233 -0.41 -4.73 -6.11
CA SER A 233 -1.08 -3.67 -5.36
C SER A 233 -1.98 -4.21 -4.24
N ARG A 234 -1.90 -3.55 -3.08
CA ARG A 234 -2.87 -3.67 -1.98
C ARG A 234 -4.21 -3.03 -2.36
#